data_AF-A0A0L0HFK5-F1
#
_entry.id   AF-A0A0L0HFK5-F1
#
_cell.length_a   1.000
_cell.length_b   1.000
_cell.length_c   1.000
_cell.angle_alpha   90.00
_cell.angle_beta   90.00
_cell.angle_gamma   90.00
#
_symmetry.space_group_name_H-M   'P 1'
#
loop_
_entity.id
_entity.type
_entity.pdbx_description
1 polymer ?
#
loop_
_entity_poly.entity_id
_entity_poly.type
_entity_poly.pdbx_seq_one_letter_code
_entity_poly.pdbx_strand_id
1 'polypeptide(L)'
;MRPTRAKITDAISAIERCFLRNQDGTNSVKDSTDSLSITEMTELLESLRGSIQRAVSVEQTRKPEFDIFLLTFQRWLLTDIARDQALLCDLLLPILNEALPPSASITPQTAPFVEKTLQFVRDTILRCSVAKDLIGKHMIGRLVATAVCVHASTMLKRQALDILNSLLAKSKENKALLTSHTCLTDLDNLVHLLKNAGDVELQTQLVELLFRICPKPKQERLQFIDTLHLPKIFADIRGDYFHQDCRAFLNQLNAGNDGVLKTPKSFRLSHAECVLGDTTSSLTLNPPDGADSLWLDFNTSSLSILVMIAGGDILSIELAFSKVQRWQVESSAGAFLPMTPIRI
;
A
#
# COMPACT_ATOMS: atom_id res chain seq x y z
N MET A 1 -27.62 -1.82 23.83
CA MET A 1 -28.58 -2.21 22.76
C MET A 1 -27.84 -2.32 21.42
N ARG A 2 -28.12 -3.34 20.61
CA ARG A 2 -27.59 -3.43 19.23
C ARG A 2 -28.30 -2.35 18.38
N PRO A 3 -27.60 -1.48 17.64
CA PRO A 3 -28.25 -0.69 16.61
C PRO A 3 -28.77 -1.69 15.57
N THR A 4 -30.07 -1.63 15.30
CA THR A 4 -30.71 -2.47 14.28
C THR A 4 -30.16 -2.06 12.91
N ARG A 5 -30.02 -3.03 11.99
CA ARG A 5 -29.66 -2.79 10.58
C ARG A 5 -30.46 -1.61 9.98
N ALA A 6 -31.73 -1.50 10.36
CA ALA A 6 -32.60 -0.38 10.03
C ALA A 6 -31.99 0.99 10.42
N LYS A 7 -31.51 1.17 11.66
CA LYS A 7 -30.92 2.46 12.11
C LYS A 7 -29.68 2.86 11.32
N ILE A 8 -28.86 1.90 10.89
CA ILE A 8 -27.67 2.16 10.08
C ILE A 8 -28.07 2.48 8.64
N THR A 9 -29.01 1.73 8.06
CA THR A 9 -29.57 2.04 6.75
C THR A 9 -30.25 3.41 6.74
N ASP A 10 -31.01 3.76 7.78
CA ASP A 10 -31.70 5.04 7.92
C ASP A 10 -30.70 6.21 8.05
N ALA A 11 -29.64 6.01 8.84
CA ALA A 11 -28.51 6.92 8.97
C ALA A 11 -27.83 7.19 7.61
N ILE A 12 -27.53 6.13 6.87
CA ILE A 12 -26.90 6.21 5.56
C ILE A 12 -27.83 6.89 4.55
N SER A 13 -29.11 6.51 4.53
CA SER A 13 -30.11 7.15 3.66
C SER A 13 -30.40 8.60 4.07
N ALA A 14 -30.17 9.00 5.32
CA ALA A 14 -30.20 10.40 5.75
C ALA A 14 -28.99 11.17 5.20
N ILE A 15 -27.79 10.58 5.27
CA ILE A 15 -26.57 11.16 4.69
C ILE A 15 -26.70 11.30 3.17
N GLU A 16 -27.15 10.25 2.46
CA GLU A 16 -27.35 10.29 1.00
C GLU A 16 -28.43 11.30 0.56
N ARG A 17 -29.51 11.46 1.34
CA ARG A 17 -30.56 12.46 1.05
C ARG A 17 -30.11 13.90 1.27
N CYS A 18 -29.34 14.17 2.32
CA CYS A 18 -28.69 15.47 2.50
C CYS A 18 -27.75 15.78 1.33
N PHE A 19 -27.05 14.76 0.85
CA PHE A 19 -26.05 14.88 -0.20
C PHE A 19 -26.62 15.20 -1.59
N LEU A 20 -27.65 14.46 -2.03
CA LEU A 20 -28.25 14.66 -3.36
C LEU A 20 -28.90 16.04 -3.52
N ARG A 21 -29.45 16.62 -2.45
CA ARG A 21 -30.06 17.96 -2.48
C ARG A 21 -29.05 19.09 -2.70
N ASN A 22 -27.79 18.92 -2.27
CA ASN A 22 -26.75 19.91 -2.45
C ASN A 22 -26.16 19.92 -3.88
N GLN A 23 -26.34 18.85 -4.66
CA GLN A 23 -25.84 18.77 -6.04
C GLN A 23 -26.80 19.40 -7.08
N ASP A 24 -28.09 19.49 -6.78
CA ASP A 24 -29.10 19.91 -7.77
C ASP A 24 -29.16 21.43 -8.04
N GLY A 25 -28.30 22.24 -7.42
CA GLY A 25 -28.04 23.63 -7.83
C GLY A 25 -29.27 24.56 -7.98
N THR A 26 -30.43 24.18 -7.45
CA THR A 26 -31.65 24.96 -7.57
C THR A 26 -31.67 26.03 -6.48
N ASN A 27 -31.07 27.16 -6.82
CA ASN A 27 -31.20 28.43 -6.12
C ASN A 27 -32.67 28.89 -6.10
N SER A 28 -33.49 28.37 -5.20
CA SER A 28 -34.68 29.08 -4.68
C SER A 28 -35.36 28.35 -3.52
N VAL A 29 -34.66 28.14 -2.40
CA VAL A 29 -35.35 28.03 -1.11
C VAL A 29 -34.58 28.87 -0.09
N LYS A 30 -35.05 30.10 0.09
CA LYS A 30 -34.86 30.81 1.37
C LYS A 30 -35.68 30.03 2.40
N ASP A 31 -35.06 29.76 3.54
CA ASP A 31 -35.65 29.13 4.73
C ASP A 31 -36.03 27.64 4.62
N SER A 32 -35.03 26.76 4.56
CA SER A 32 -35.10 25.50 5.30
C SER A 32 -33.71 25.07 5.79
N THR A 33 -33.49 25.25 7.09
CA THR A 33 -32.42 24.64 7.87
C THR A 33 -32.62 23.13 7.90
N ASP A 34 -31.93 22.37 7.04
CA ASP A 34 -31.84 20.91 7.14
C ASP A 34 -30.51 20.41 6.52
N SER A 35 -29.41 21.10 6.81
CA SER A 35 -28.11 20.43 6.89
C SER A 35 -28.12 19.66 8.21
N LEU A 36 -27.73 18.37 8.22
CA LEU A 36 -27.42 17.65 9.46
C LEU A 36 -26.60 18.59 10.35
N SER A 37 -27.12 18.88 11.54
CA SER A 37 -26.37 19.67 12.52
C SER A 37 -25.07 18.92 12.84
N ILE A 38 -24.04 19.67 13.24
CA ILE A 38 -22.77 19.08 13.71
C ILE A 38 -23.04 18.02 14.78
N THR A 39 -24.03 18.25 15.64
CA THR A 39 -24.49 17.32 16.67
C THR A 39 -25.01 16.00 16.07
N GLU A 40 -25.89 16.06 15.06
CA GLU A 40 -26.43 14.85 14.41
C GLU A 40 -25.35 14.06 13.66
N MET A 41 -24.42 14.74 12.98
CA MET A 41 -23.26 14.05 12.38
C MET A 41 -22.39 13.38 13.44
N THR A 42 -22.14 14.05 14.55
CA THR A 42 -21.33 13.51 15.65
C THR A 42 -21.99 12.26 16.25
N GLU A 43 -23.29 12.29 16.52
CA GLU A 43 -24.03 11.13 17.04
C GLU A 43 -24.02 9.93 16.07
N LEU A 44 -24.17 10.21 14.77
CA LEU A 44 -24.10 9.19 13.72
C LEU A 44 -22.71 8.53 13.67
N LEU A 45 -21.66 9.33 13.73
CA LEU A 45 -20.27 8.87 13.68
C LEU A 45 -19.86 8.11 14.95
N GLU A 46 -20.33 8.50 16.14
CA GLU A 46 -20.09 7.75 17.38
C GLU A 46 -20.85 6.41 17.40
N SER A 47 -22.11 6.38 16.94
CA SER A 47 -22.88 5.14 16.77
C SER A 47 -22.18 4.16 15.80
N LEU A 48 -21.60 4.72 14.73
CA LEU A 48 -20.81 3.98 13.76
C LEU A 48 -19.49 3.50 14.35
N ARG A 49 -18.74 4.35 15.06
CA ARG A 49 -17.51 3.98 15.76
C ARG A 49 -17.73 2.78 16.66
N GLY A 50 -18.78 2.82 17.49
CA GLY A 50 -19.16 1.68 18.32
C GLY A 50 -19.56 0.44 17.50
N SER A 51 -20.06 0.59 16.28
CA SER A 51 -20.36 -0.52 15.37
C SER A 51 -19.11 -1.12 14.73
N ILE A 52 -18.12 -0.28 14.39
CA ILE A 52 -16.81 -0.69 13.85
C ILE A 52 -16.00 -1.39 14.94
N GLN A 53 -15.90 -0.81 16.14
CA GLN A 53 -15.22 -1.43 17.28
C GLN A 53 -15.77 -2.84 17.56
N ARG A 54 -17.10 -3.01 17.51
CA ARG A 54 -17.75 -4.31 17.65
C ARG A 54 -17.51 -5.25 16.46
N ALA A 55 -17.41 -4.73 15.24
CA ALA A 55 -17.11 -5.55 14.06
C ALA A 55 -15.68 -6.07 14.09
N VAL A 56 -14.73 -5.21 14.49
CA VAL A 56 -13.31 -5.54 14.67
C VAL A 56 -13.13 -6.53 15.82
N SER A 57 -13.87 -6.40 16.93
CA SER A 57 -13.70 -7.26 18.11
C SER A 57 -14.35 -8.66 18.01
N VAL A 58 -15.26 -8.92 17.07
CA VAL A 58 -16.07 -10.15 17.03
C VAL A 58 -15.67 -11.10 15.89
N GLU A 59 -14.55 -10.86 15.18
CA GLU A 59 -14.16 -11.65 13.99
C GLU A 59 -15.27 -11.78 12.92
N GLN A 60 -16.27 -10.89 12.94
CA GLN A 60 -17.42 -10.92 12.04
C GLN A 60 -17.23 -9.91 10.90
N THR A 61 -16.34 -10.25 9.99
CA THR A 61 -15.80 -9.42 8.90
C THR A 61 -16.70 -9.31 7.66
N ARG A 62 -18.01 -9.53 7.81
CA ARG A 62 -18.98 -9.40 6.71
C ARG A 62 -20.20 -8.61 7.12
N LYS A 63 -19.99 -7.32 7.36
CA LYS A 63 -21.08 -6.38 7.53
C LYS A 63 -21.16 -5.45 6.33
N PRO A 64 -22.18 -5.59 5.44
CA PRO A 64 -22.40 -4.64 4.36
C PRO A 64 -22.52 -3.19 4.87
N GLU A 65 -22.86 -3.01 6.15
CA GLU A 65 -22.85 -1.71 6.82
C GLU A 65 -21.51 -0.97 6.74
N PHE A 66 -20.38 -1.67 6.83
CA PHE A 66 -19.06 -1.03 6.73
C PHE A 66 -18.71 -0.65 5.29
N ASP A 67 -19.04 -1.52 4.33
CA ASP A 67 -18.82 -1.24 2.91
C ASP A 67 -19.65 -0.02 2.47
N ILE A 68 -20.92 0.02 2.87
CA ILE A 68 -21.78 1.15 2.57
C ILE A 68 -21.24 2.40 3.27
N PHE A 69 -20.78 2.31 4.52
CA PHE A 69 -20.13 3.44 5.20
C PHE A 69 -18.92 3.97 4.41
N LEU A 70 -17.96 3.12 4.04
CA LEU A 70 -16.79 3.55 3.28
C LEU A 70 -17.19 4.21 1.96
N LEU A 71 -18.18 3.67 1.25
CA LEU A 71 -18.68 4.23 -0.01
C LEU A 71 -19.38 5.58 0.19
N THR A 72 -20.27 5.69 1.18
CA THR A 72 -20.97 6.94 1.51
C THR A 72 -19.97 8.01 1.92
N PHE A 73 -19.00 7.65 2.74
CA PHE A 73 -17.97 8.58 3.17
C PHE A 73 -17.02 8.94 2.03
N GLN A 74 -16.68 7.99 1.13
CA GLN A 74 -15.90 8.29 -0.07
C GLN A 74 -16.60 9.29 -1.01
N ARG A 75 -17.93 9.19 -1.12
CA ARG A 75 -18.76 10.19 -1.84
C ARG A 75 -18.77 11.56 -1.15
N TRP A 76 -18.80 11.58 0.18
CA TRP A 76 -18.68 12.82 0.94
C TRP A 76 -17.28 13.44 0.82
N LEU A 77 -16.23 12.62 0.88
CA LEU A 77 -14.84 13.00 0.62
C LEU A 77 -14.67 13.66 -0.76
N LEU A 78 -15.41 13.18 -1.76
CA LEU A 78 -15.38 13.68 -3.13
C LEU A 78 -15.95 15.09 -3.32
N THR A 79 -16.63 15.65 -2.31
CA THR A 79 -17.45 16.86 -2.47
C THR A 79 -17.12 18.00 -1.52
N ASP A 80 -16.69 17.75 -0.28
CA ASP A 80 -16.63 18.82 0.74
C ASP A 80 -15.41 18.83 1.69
N ILE A 81 -14.42 17.92 1.57
CA ILE A 81 -13.28 17.86 2.53
C ILE A 81 -12.52 19.16 2.64
N ALA A 82 -12.41 19.91 1.53
CA ALA A 82 -11.64 21.15 1.53
C ALA A 82 -12.14 22.15 2.59
N ARG A 83 -13.37 21.97 3.12
CA ARG A 83 -13.97 22.86 4.11
C ARG A 83 -13.89 22.38 5.56
N ASP A 84 -13.68 21.09 5.85
CA ASP A 84 -13.79 20.61 7.24
C ASP A 84 -12.69 19.60 7.65
N GLN A 85 -11.50 20.16 7.92
CA GLN A 85 -10.39 19.40 8.51
C GLN A 85 -10.74 18.84 9.89
N ALA A 86 -11.57 19.53 10.68
CA ALA A 86 -11.93 19.08 12.03
C ALA A 86 -12.72 17.77 11.96
N LEU A 87 -13.67 17.63 11.03
CA LEU A 87 -14.43 16.39 10.87
C LEU A 87 -13.54 15.21 10.44
N LEU A 88 -12.53 15.47 9.61
CA LEU A 88 -11.52 14.47 9.26
C LEU A 88 -10.67 14.08 10.48
N CYS A 89 -10.17 15.07 11.23
CA CYS A 89 -9.33 14.88 12.43
C CYS A 89 -10.05 14.11 13.53
N ASP A 90 -11.20 14.62 13.93
CA ASP A 90 -11.82 14.33 15.22
C ASP A 90 -12.70 13.08 15.15
N LEU A 91 -13.17 12.73 13.95
CA LEU A 91 -14.16 11.67 13.77
C LEU A 91 -13.63 10.54 12.89
N LEU A 92 -13.21 10.83 11.66
CA LEU A 92 -12.85 9.76 10.72
C LEU A 92 -11.54 9.06 11.07
N LEU A 93 -10.47 9.82 11.34
CA LEU A 93 -9.15 9.21 11.55
C LEU A 93 -9.09 8.29 12.77
N PRO A 94 -9.73 8.60 13.92
CA PRO A 94 -9.86 7.66 15.02
C PRO A 94 -10.55 6.36 14.60
N ILE A 95 -11.62 6.45 13.81
CA ILE A 95 -12.37 5.29 13.31
C ILE A 95 -11.49 4.43 12.39
N LEU A 96 -10.78 5.03 11.44
CA LEU A 96 -9.88 4.30 10.54
C LEU A 96 -8.69 3.69 11.27
N ASN A 97 -8.15 4.41 12.26
CA ASN A 97 -7.06 3.94 13.11
C ASN A 97 -7.49 2.74 13.99
N GLU A 98 -8.75 2.67 14.39
CA GLU A 98 -9.35 1.52 15.08
C GLU A 98 -9.71 0.38 14.12
N ALA A 99 -10.08 0.69 12.88
CA ALA A 99 -10.37 -0.29 11.84
C ALA A 99 -9.10 -1.05 11.38
N LEU A 100 -7.92 -0.45 11.49
CA LEU A 100 -6.66 -1.20 11.32
C LEU A 100 -6.34 -1.95 12.62
N PRO A 101 -6.46 -3.30 12.63
CA PRO A 101 -6.19 -4.06 13.83
C PRO A 101 -4.71 -3.90 14.25
N PRO A 102 -4.39 -4.06 15.55
CA PRO A 102 -3.00 -4.29 15.95
C PRO A 102 -2.40 -5.48 15.17
N SER A 103 -1.09 -5.46 14.97
CA SER A 103 -0.37 -6.47 14.18
C SER A 103 -0.68 -7.92 14.58
N ALA A 104 -0.95 -8.18 15.86
CA ALA A 104 -1.31 -9.51 16.38
C ALA A 104 -2.71 -10.02 15.96
N SER A 105 -3.55 -9.18 15.36
CA SER A 105 -4.96 -9.47 15.09
C SER A 105 -5.32 -9.55 13.60
N ILE A 106 -4.36 -9.42 12.69
CA ILE A 106 -4.60 -9.62 11.26
C ILE A 106 -4.63 -11.12 10.96
N THR A 107 -5.81 -11.65 10.72
CA THR A 107 -6.06 -13.04 10.33
C THR A 107 -6.59 -13.12 8.90
N PRO A 108 -6.63 -14.31 8.27
CA PRO A 108 -7.28 -14.48 6.96
C PRO A 108 -8.74 -14.00 6.95
N GLN A 109 -9.45 -14.08 8.08
CA GLN A 109 -10.82 -13.61 8.21
C GLN A 109 -10.91 -12.09 8.18
N THR A 110 -9.96 -11.37 8.81
CA THR A 110 -9.94 -9.91 8.86
C THR A 110 -9.27 -9.26 7.66
N ALA A 111 -8.48 -10.01 6.88
CA ALA A 111 -7.71 -9.48 5.75
C ALA A 111 -8.55 -8.66 4.74
N PRO A 112 -9.75 -9.10 4.29
CA PRO A 112 -10.56 -8.30 3.35
C PRO A 112 -11.01 -6.96 3.93
N PHE A 113 -11.24 -6.91 5.24
CA PHE A 113 -11.63 -5.68 5.94
C PHE A 113 -10.46 -4.69 6.04
N VAL A 114 -9.27 -5.20 6.36
CA VAL A 114 -8.03 -4.41 6.37
C VAL A 114 -7.74 -3.85 4.98
N GLU A 115 -7.86 -4.69 3.94
CA GLU A 115 -7.66 -4.28 2.55
C GLU A 115 -8.54 -3.10 2.14
N LYS A 116 -9.86 -3.19 2.40
CA LYS A 116 -10.78 -2.08 2.10
C LYS A 116 -10.45 -0.81 2.86
N THR A 117 -10.04 -0.95 4.13
CA THR A 117 -9.63 0.19 4.95
C THR A 117 -8.38 0.86 4.39
N LEU A 118 -7.36 0.08 4.01
CA LEU A 118 -6.15 0.60 3.38
C LEU A 118 -6.46 1.27 2.03
N GLN A 119 -7.28 0.64 1.19
CA GLN A 119 -7.68 1.23 -0.10
C GLN A 119 -8.39 2.58 0.09
N PHE A 120 -9.30 2.66 1.06
CA PHE A 120 -9.98 3.91 1.39
C PHE A 120 -9.01 5.00 1.85
N VAL A 121 -8.03 4.66 2.71
CA VAL A 121 -6.99 5.60 3.17
C VAL A 121 -6.16 6.08 2.00
N ARG A 122 -5.76 5.16 1.09
CA ARG A 122 -5.00 5.48 -0.13
C ARG A 122 -5.76 6.47 -1.02
N ASP A 123 -7.03 6.18 -1.30
CA ASP A 123 -7.89 7.05 -2.11
C ASP A 123 -8.06 8.44 -1.48
N THR A 124 -8.16 8.49 -0.14
CA THR A 124 -8.25 9.74 0.61
C THR A 124 -6.98 10.58 0.46
N ILE A 125 -5.80 9.97 0.57
CA ILE A 125 -4.50 10.64 0.40
C ILE A 125 -4.33 11.20 -1.01
N LEU A 126 -4.78 10.46 -2.02
CA LEU A 126 -4.69 10.90 -3.42
C LEU A 126 -5.60 12.10 -3.71
N ARG A 127 -6.75 12.18 -3.04
CA ARG A 127 -7.75 13.24 -3.24
C ARG A 127 -7.53 14.47 -2.36
N CYS A 128 -6.98 14.30 -1.17
CA CYS A 128 -6.77 15.37 -0.20
C CYS A 128 -5.31 15.44 0.26
N SER A 129 -4.46 16.13 -0.51
CA SER A 129 -3.04 16.28 -0.19
C SER A 129 -2.79 17.03 1.13
N VAL A 130 -3.69 17.93 1.53
CA VAL A 130 -3.62 18.70 2.78
C VAL A 130 -3.83 17.81 4.01
N ALA A 131 -4.50 16.65 3.85
CA ALA A 131 -4.73 15.71 4.94
C ALA A 131 -3.54 14.79 5.25
N LYS A 132 -2.45 14.83 4.46
CA LYS A 132 -1.34 13.86 4.60
C LYS A 132 -0.67 13.89 5.96
N ASP A 133 -0.39 15.07 6.51
CA ASP A 133 0.26 15.19 7.82
C ASP A 133 -0.68 14.72 8.93
N LEU A 134 -1.96 15.06 8.80
CA LEU A 134 -2.99 14.67 9.75
C LEU A 134 -3.25 13.15 9.75
N ILE A 135 -3.35 12.54 8.57
CA ILE A 135 -3.45 11.08 8.40
C ILE A 135 -2.20 10.43 8.99
N GLY A 136 -1.02 10.98 8.70
CA GLY A 136 0.24 10.46 9.23
C GLY A 136 0.29 10.44 10.76
N LYS A 137 -0.12 11.55 11.40
CA LYS A 137 -0.23 11.67 12.86
C LYS A 137 -1.06 10.57 13.51
N HIS A 138 -2.12 10.11 12.85
CA HIS A 138 -3.02 9.10 13.40
C HIS A 138 -2.66 7.68 12.99
N MET A 139 -2.14 7.47 11.77
CA MET A 139 -2.14 6.15 11.15
C MET A 139 -0.75 5.54 10.95
N ILE A 140 0.36 6.29 11.04
CA ILE A 140 1.72 5.76 10.79
C ILE A 140 1.99 4.50 11.62
N GLY A 141 1.70 4.52 12.92
CA GLY A 141 1.93 3.36 13.79
C GLY A 141 1.15 2.13 13.35
N ARG A 142 -0.13 2.27 12.97
CA ARG A 142 -0.96 1.15 12.50
C ARG A 142 -0.51 0.63 11.14
N LEU A 143 -0.10 1.52 10.23
CA LEU A 143 0.39 1.14 8.93
C LEU A 143 1.71 0.37 9.04
N VAL A 144 2.62 0.81 9.92
CA VAL A 144 3.86 0.08 10.21
C VAL A 144 3.56 -1.28 10.82
N ALA A 145 2.67 -1.33 11.83
CA ALA A 145 2.23 -2.59 12.44
C ALA A 145 1.62 -3.55 11.41
N THR A 146 0.86 -3.04 10.44
CA THR A 146 0.29 -3.81 9.33
C THR A 146 1.40 -4.33 8.40
N ALA A 147 2.37 -3.49 8.05
CA ALA A 147 3.48 -3.85 7.18
C ALA A 147 4.36 -4.96 7.79
N VAL A 148 4.68 -4.87 9.09
CA VAL A 148 5.54 -5.86 9.77
C VAL A 148 4.79 -7.07 10.32
N CYS A 149 3.45 -7.10 10.22
CA CYS A 149 2.63 -8.21 10.69
C CYS A 149 3.02 -9.52 9.98
N VAL A 150 3.38 -10.55 10.75
CA VAL A 150 3.80 -11.86 10.21
C VAL A 150 2.67 -12.53 9.43
N HIS A 151 1.42 -12.39 9.88
CA HIS A 151 0.25 -13.03 9.29
C HIS A 151 -0.40 -12.25 8.15
N ALA A 152 -0.02 -10.98 7.95
CA ALA A 152 -0.50 -10.19 6.82
C ALA A 152 0.06 -10.74 5.50
N SER A 153 -0.80 -10.83 4.48
CA SER A 153 -0.38 -11.21 3.14
C SER A 153 0.59 -10.18 2.56
N THR A 154 1.44 -10.60 1.62
CA THR A 154 2.35 -9.70 0.87
C THR A 154 1.60 -8.51 0.28
N MET A 155 0.39 -8.74 -0.25
CA MET A 155 -0.46 -7.69 -0.81
C MET A 155 -0.85 -6.62 0.23
N LEU A 156 -1.28 -7.03 1.43
CA LEU A 156 -1.61 -6.08 2.50
C LEU A 156 -0.38 -5.29 2.96
N LYS A 157 0.77 -5.95 3.08
CA LYS A 157 2.04 -5.29 3.42
C LYS A 157 2.41 -4.25 2.36
N ARG A 158 2.32 -4.60 1.08
CA ARG A 158 2.58 -3.68 -0.03
C ARG A 158 1.65 -2.47 -0.02
N GLN A 159 0.36 -2.67 0.22
CA GLN A 159 -0.59 -1.56 0.34
C GLN A 159 -0.27 -0.62 1.52
N ALA A 160 0.04 -1.18 2.69
CA ALA A 160 0.41 -0.38 3.86
C ALA A 160 1.69 0.45 3.62
N LEU A 161 2.69 -0.14 2.94
CA LEU A 161 3.95 0.54 2.61
C LEU A 161 3.79 1.60 1.52
N ASP A 162 2.95 1.36 0.52
CA ASP A 162 2.61 2.37 -0.50
C ASP A 162 1.98 3.63 0.14
N ILE A 163 1.06 3.41 1.09
CA ILE A 163 0.46 4.48 1.88
C ILE A 163 1.53 5.19 2.73
N LEU A 164 2.38 4.46 3.44
CA LEU A 164 3.46 5.05 4.24
C LEU A 164 4.41 5.89 3.37
N ASN A 165 4.90 5.37 2.25
CA ASN A 165 5.77 6.10 1.33
C ASN A 165 5.09 7.38 0.81
N SER A 166 3.79 7.31 0.53
CA SER A 166 2.97 8.46 0.11
C SER A 166 2.78 9.52 1.20
N LEU A 167 2.67 9.11 2.47
CA LEU A 167 2.58 10.00 3.63
C LEU A 167 3.92 10.66 3.95
N LEU A 168 5.03 9.95 3.78
CA LEU A 168 6.37 10.49 3.96
C LEU A 168 6.84 11.36 2.79
N ALA A 169 6.15 11.30 1.65
CA ALA A 169 6.48 12.09 0.48
C ALA A 169 6.33 13.59 0.77
N LYS A 170 7.48 14.27 0.87
CA LYS A 170 7.61 15.71 1.12
C LYS A 170 7.11 16.19 2.51
N SER A 171 6.69 15.30 3.41
CA SER A 171 6.34 15.64 4.79
C SER A 171 7.53 15.46 5.73
N LYS A 172 7.94 16.53 6.42
CA LYS A 172 8.96 16.45 7.48
C LYS A 172 8.37 15.94 8.80
N GLU A 173 7.12 16.31 9.09
CA GLU A 173 6.41 15.92 10.31
C GLU A 173 6.21 14.41 10.35
N ASN A 174 5.69 13.81 9.28
CA ASN A 174 5.48 12.36 9.20
C ASN A 174 6.79 11.56 9.30
N LYS A 175 7.89 12.08 8.76
CA LYS A 175 9.22 11.47 8.92
C LYS A 175 9.69 11.53 10.37
N ALA A 176 9.49 12.67 11.04
CA ALA A 176 9.85 12.83 12.45
C ALA A 176 9.01 11.90 13.34
N LEU A 177 7.71 11.75 13.04
CA LEU A 177 6.83 10.82 13.76
C LEU A 177 7.33 9.38 13.64
N LEU A 178 7.64 8.92 12.42
CA LEU A 178 8.14 7.56 12.18
C LEU A 178 9.53 7.30 12.79
N THR A 179 10.37 8.33 12.89
CA THR A 179 11.74 8.20 13.45
C THR A 179 11.84 8.52 14.93
N SER A 180 10.72 8.86 15.59
CA SER A 180 10.69 9.08 17.03
C SER A 180 11.11 7.82 17.80
N HIS A 181 11.71 7.98 18.98
CA HIS A 181 12.28 6.89 19.78
C HIS A 181 11.31 5.74 20.08
N THR A 182 10.01 6.01 20.04
CA THR A 182 8.93 5.03 20.21
C THR A 182 8.87 3.97 19.10
N CYS A 183 9.48 4.22 17.93
CA CYS A 183 9.36 3.37 16.74
C CYS A 183 10.67 2.65 16.35
N LEU A 184 11.73 2.71 17.17
CA LEU A 184 13.00 2.04 16.84
C LEU A 184 12.84 0.53 16.65
N THR A 185 12.11 -0.15 17.53
CA THR A 185 11.78 -1.58 17.40
C THR A 185 11.01 -1.87 16.10
N ASP A 186 10.15 -0.95 15.68
CA ASP A 186 9.39 -1.08 14.44
C ASP A 186 10.27 -0.88 13.20
N LEU A 187 11.26 0.01 13.27
CA LEU A 187 12.27 0.17 12.21
C LEU A 187 13.15 -1.07 12.07
N ASP A 188 13.58 -1.68 13.18
CA ASP A 188 14.29 -2.96 13.14
C ASP A 188 13.42 -4.07 12.53
N ASN A 189 12.13 -4.11 12.87
CA ASN A 189 11.19 -5.04 12.25
C ASN A 189 11.02 -4.81 10.74
N LEU A 190 11.04 -3.56 10.28
CA LEU A 190 11.03 -3.23 8.84
C LEU A 190 12.32 -3.68 8.14
N VAL A 191 13.49 -3.52 8.77
CA VAL A 191 14.75 -4.04 8.23
C VAL A 191 14.78 -5.57 8.22
N HIS A 192 14.27 -6.19 9.27
CA HIS A 192 14.11 -7.65 9.31
C HIS A 192 13.17 -8.12 8.20
N LEU A 193 12.06 -7.42 7.97
CA LEU A 193 11.16 -7.71 6.86
C LEU A 193 11.87 -7.54 5.50
N LEU A 194 12.65 -6.47 5.29
CA LEU A 194 13.41 -6.26 4.05
C LEU A 194 14.32 -7.44 3.72
N LYS A 195 15.04 -7.96 4.72
CA LYS A 195 15.98 -9.09 4.55
C LYS A 195 15.29 -10.43 4.29
N ASN A 196 14.05 -10.59 4.72
CA ASN A 196 13.32 -11.86 4.69
C ASN A 196 12.08 -11.86 3.78
N ALA A 197 11.74 -10.72 3.19
CA ALA A 197 10.63 -10.58 2.28
C ALA A 197 10.88 -11.42 1.03
N GLY A 198 9.93 -12.26 0.67
CA GLY A 198 9.98 -13.11 -0.52
C GLY A 198 9.43 -12.46 -1.77
N ASP A 199 9.37 -11.13 -1.82
CA ASP A 199 8.78 -10.38 -2.93
C ASP A 199 9.61 -9.11 -3.21
N VAL A 200 10.09 -8.95 -4.44
CA VAL A 200 11.00 -7.84 -4.81
C VAL A 200 10.32 -6.49 -4.72
N GLU A 201 9.03 -6.40 -5.06
CA GLU A 201 8.28 -5.15 -4.97
C GLU A 201 8.08 -4.73 -3.51
N LEU A 202 7.76 -5.68 -2.63
CA LEU A 202 7.73 -5.45 -1.19
C LEU A 202 9.10 -4.97 -0.66
N GLN A 203 10.20 -5.60 -1.08
CA GLN A 203 11.55 -5.16 -0.72
C GLN A 203 11.84 -3.75 -1.25
N THR A 204 11.41 -3.42 -2.46
CA THR A 204 11.59 -2.10 -3.10
C THR A 204 10.90 -1.00 -2.30
N GLN A 205 9.64 -1.23 -1.91
CA GLN A 205 8.88 -0.29 -1.07
C GLN A 205 9.49 -0.10 0.33
N LEU A 206 10.09 -1.15 0.90
CA LEU A 206 10.81 -1.07 2.17
C LEU A 206 12.11 -0.26 2.05
N VAL A 207 12.88 -0.47 0.98
CA VAL A 207 14.07 0.33 0.68
C VAL A 207 13.69 1.80 0.51
N GLU A 208 12.60 2.08 -0.20
CA GLU A 208 12.09 3.45 -0.37
C GLU A 208 11.72 4.08 0.98
N LEU A 209 10.98 3.36 1.82
CA LEU A 209 10.57 3.83 3.14
C LEU A 209 11.78 4.21 3.99
N LEU A 210 12.74 3.28 4.10
CA LEU A 210 13.97 3.47 4.86
C LEU A 210 14.81 4.62 4.27
N PHE A 211 14.87 4.73 2.94
CA PHE A 211 15.61 5.81 2.28
C PHE A 211 14.98 7.18 2.52
N ARG A 212 13.65 7.27 2.61
CA ARG A 212 12.92 8.53 2.88
C ARG A 212 13.16 9.08 4.27
N ILE A 213 13.36 8.20 5.27
CA ILE A 213 13.67 8.58 6.66
C ILE A 213 15.17 8.64 6.96
N CYS A 214 16.00 8.02 6.13
CA CYS A 214 17.44 8.04 6.28
C CYS A 214 17.97 9.50 6.23
N PRO A 215 18.81 9.91 7.20
CA PRO A 215 19.46 11.21 7.16
C PRO A 215 20.24 11.44 5.85
N LYS A 216 20.27 12.69 5.40
CA LYS A 216 21.06 13.11 4.24
C LYS A 216 22.55 13.30 4.55
N PRO A 217 22.95 13.89 5.69
CA PRO A 217 24.37 14.03 6.02
C PRO A 217 25.05 12.67 6.08
N LYS A 218 26.21 12.53 5.42
CA LYS A 218 26.89 11.24 5.26
C LYS A 218 27.17 10.55 6.60
N GLN A 219 27.59 11.30 7.61
CA GLN A 219 27.92 10.75 8.92
C GLN A 219 26.68 10.22 9.65
N GLU A 220 25.60 10.99 9.67
CA GLU A 220 24.31 10.56 10.25
C GLU A 220 23.70 9.38 9.49
N ARG A 221 23.83 9.36 8.16
CA ARG A 221 23.42 8.23 7.31
C ARG A 221 24.13 6.94 7.70
N LEU A 222 25.45 6.99 7.90
CA LEU A 222 26.22 5.81 8.32
C LEU A 222 25.79 5.34 9.72
N GLN A 223 25.58 6.27 10.65
CA GLN A 223 25.07 5.93 11.98
C GLN A 223 23.67 5.29 11.93
N PHE A 224 22.78 5.80 11.08
CA PHE A 224 21.45 5.23 10.86
C PHE A 224 21.54 3.79 10.32
N ILE A 225 22.41 3.56 9.34
CA ILE A 225 22.65 2.25 8.74
C ILE A 225 23.18 1.27 9.81
N ASP A 226 24.16 1.70 10.61
CA ASP A 226 24.75 0.89 11.67
C ASP A 226 23.71 0.59 12.78
N THR A 227 22.93 1.59 13.18
CA THR A 227 21.90 1.46 14.24
C THR A 227 20.83 0.44 13.85
N LEU A 228 20.35 0.48 12.61
CA LEU A 228 19.31 -0.43 12.11
C LEU A 228 19.89 -1.73 11.51
N HIS A 229 21.19 -1.95 11.62
CA HIS A 229 21.88 -3.12 11.05
C HIS A 229 21.60 -3.33 9.56
N LEU A 230 21.50 -2.24 8.80
CA LEU A 230 21.32 -2.28 7.34
C LEU A 230 22.62 -2.73 6.65
N PRO A 231 22.55 -3.39 5.48
CA PRO A 231 23.73 -3.66 4.69
C PRO A 231 24.43 -2.34 4.30
N LYS A 232 25.76 -2.27 4.46
CA LYS A 232 26.52 -1.03 4.23
C LYS A 232 26.34 -0.41 2.85
N ILE A 233 26.09 -1.25 1.84
CA ILE A 233 25.82 -0.81 0.46
C ILE A 233 24.52 0.00 0.33
N PHE A 234 23.63 -0.02 1.33
CA PHE A 234 22.49 0.90 1.39
C PHE A 234 22.94 2.37 1.34
N ALA A 235 24.15 2.69 1.82
CA ALA A 235 24.70 4.04 1.79
C ALA A 235 24.87 4.60 0.37
N ASP A 236 25.02 3.71 -0.62
CA ASP A 236 25.33 4.04 -2.01
C ASP A 236 24.08 4.42 -2.82
N ILE A 237 22.88 4.28 -2.25
CA ILE A 237 21.63 4.68 -2.89
C ILE A 237 21.56 6.21 -2.98
N ARG A 238 21.40 6.73 -4.21
CA ARG A 238 21.28 8.16 -4.51
C ARG A 238 19.84 8.53 -4.83
N GLY A 239 19.44 9.75 -4.46
CA GLY A 239 18.07 10.23 -4.69
C GLY A 239 17.73 10.33 -6.18
N ASP A 240 18.64 10.88 -6.97
CA ASP A 240 18.43 11.11 -8.41
C ASP A 240 18.46 9.82 -9.24
N TYR A 241 18.99 8.73 -8.69
CA TYR A 241 19.11 7.42 -9.32
C TYR A 241 18.46 6.32 -8.48
N PHE A 242 17.47 6.69 -7.65
CA PHE A 242 16.93 5.81 -6.61
C PHE A 242 16.50 4.45 -7.17
N HIS A 243 15.78 4.41 -8.29
CA HIS A 243 15.31 3.16 -8.88
C HIS A 243 16.45 2.22 -9.32
N GLN A 244 17.48 2.76 -9.99
CA GLN A 244 18.64 1.99 -10.44
C GLN A 244 19.47 1.49 -9.26
N ASP A 245 19.76 2.37 -8.30
CA ASP A 245 20.58 2.01 -7.14
C ASP A 245 19.82 1.06 -6.19
N CYS A 246 18.50 1.23 -6.02
CA CYS A 246 17.64 0.31 -5.27
C CYS A 246 17.69 -1.09 -5.92
N ARG A 247 17.60 -1.17 -7.24
CA ARG A 247 17.70 -2.45 -7.95
C ARG A 247 19.05 -3.11 -7.74
N ALA A 248 20.14 -2.36 -7.83
CA ALA A 248 21.48 -2.87 -7.58
C ALA A 248 21.64 -3.36 -6.13
N PHE A 249 21.12 -2.60 -5.16
CA PHE A 249 21.09 -2.97 -3.76
C PHE A 249 20.34 -4.30 -3.52
N LEU A 250 19.14 -4.45 -4.07
CA LEU A 250 18.33 -5.66 -3.89
C LEU A 250 18.94 -6.90 -4.55
N ASN A 251 19.52 -6.74 -5.75
CA ASN A 251 20.24 -7.83 -6.40
C ASN A 251 21.40 -8.34 -5.53
N GLN A 252 22.11 -7.43 -4.84
CA GLN A 252 23.19 -7.82 -3.93
C GLN A 252 22.67 -8.40 -2.61
N LEU A 253 21.62 -7.82 -2.05
CA LEU A 253 20.95 -8.34 -0.86
C LEU A 253 20.49 -9.79 -1.07
N ASN A 254 19.96 -10.09 -2.26
CA ASN A 254 19.42 -11.39 -2.63
C ASN A 254 20.45 -12.32 -3.30
N ALA A 255 21.70 -11.89 -3.51
CA ALA A 255 22.70 -12.66 -4.27
C ALA A 255 23.04 -14.02 -3.65
N GLY A 256 22.94 -14.13 -2.32
CA GLY A 256 23.16 -15.38 -1.59
C GLY A 256 22.03 -16.41 -1.72
N ASN A 257 20.95 -16.08 -2.43
CA ASN A 257 19.84 -16.99 -2.64
C ASN A 257 20.16 -18.07 -3.68
N ASP A 258 20.44 -19.27 -3.19
CA ASP A 258 20.64 -20.47 -3.99
C ASP A 258 19.35 -21.04 -4.59
N GLY A 259 18.19 -20.50 -4.21
CA GLY A 259 16.86 -20.97 -4.63
C GLY A 259 16.14 -21.83 -3.59
N VAL A 260 16.76 -22.06 -2.43
CA VAL A 260 16.15 -22.73 -1.26
C VAL A 260 15.68 -21.71 -0.22
N LEU A 261 16.25 -20.49 -0.24
CA LEU A 261 15.91 -19.41 0.71
C LEU A 261 14.57 -18.74 0.37
N LYS A 262 13.98 -18.10 1.39
CA LYS A 262 12.68 -17.40 1.33
C LYS A 262 12.72 -16.04 0.63
N THR A 263 13.88 -15.58 0.19
CA THR A 263 14.07 -14.31 -0.52
C THR A 263 13.87 -14.49 -2.03
N PRO A 264 13.64 -13.42 -2.81
CA PRO A 264 13.46 -13.55 -4.25
C PRO A 264 14.76 -13.94 -4.97
N LYS A 265 14.61 -14.43 -6.19
CA LYS A 265 15.73 -14.62 -7.14
C LYS A 265 15.45 -13.87 -8.42
N SER A 266 16.42 -13.11 -8.88
CA SER A 266 16.25 -12.21 -10.01
C SER A 266 17.15 -12.56 -11.16
N PHE A 267 16.62 -12.51 -12.38
CA PHE A 267 17.34 -12.78 -13.61
C PHE A 267 17.30 -11.56 -14.52
N ARG A 268 18.47 -11.15 -15.00
CA ARG A 268 18.59 -10.11 -16.02
C ARG A 268 18.24 -10.72 -17.37
N LEU A 269 17.31 -10.10 -18.09
CA LEU A 269 16.93 -10.52 -19.43
C LEU A 269 17.59 -9.57 -20.45
N SER A 270 18.21 -10.13 -21.49
CA SER A 270 18.62 -9.36 -22.66
C SER A 270 17.48 -9.07 -23.62
N HIS A 271 16.48 -9.97 -23.64
CA HIS A 271 15.33 -9.92 -24.51
C HIS A 271 14.16 -10.61 -23.83
N ALA A 272 12.97 -10.06 -23.96
CA ALA A 272 11.75 -10.71 -23.50
C ALA A 272 10.58 -10.39 -24.42
N GLU A 273 9.80 -11.42 -24.68
CA GLU A 273 8.56 -11.34 -25.43
C GLU A 273 7.46 -12.03 -24.64
N CYS A 274 6.27 -11.43 -24.62
CA CYS A 274 5.08 -12.02 -24.07
C CYS A 274 4.16 -12.45 -25.21
N VAL A 275 3.70 -13.70 -25.17
CA VAL A 275 2.66 -14.22 -26.06
C VAL A 275 1.47 -14.60 -25.19
N LEU A 276 0.28 -14.12 -25.55
CA LEU A 276 -0.95 -14.41 -24.82
C LEU A 276 -1.84 -15.32 -25.66
N GLY A 277 -2.04 -16.56 -25.19
CA GLY A 277 -2.88 -17.57 -25.85
C GLY A 277 -2.31 -18.02 -27.20
N ASP A 278 -3.19 -18.50 -28.08
CA ASP A 278 -2.82 -19.01 -29.42
C ASP A 278 -2.67 -17.89 -30.46
N THR A 279 -2.37 -16.67 -30.02
CA THR A 279 -2.21 -15.54 -30.93
C THR A 279 -0.82 -15.56 -31.58
N THR A 280 -0.75 -15.21 -32.86
CA THR A 280 0.52 -15.08 -33.60
C THR A 280 1.27 -13.78 -33.26
N SER A 281 0.69 -12.92 -32.42
CA SER A 281 1.26 -11.63 -32.03
C SER A 281 2.05 -11.77 -30.73
N SER A 282 3.36 -11.51 -30.78
CA SER A 282 4.17 -11.32 -29.58
C SER A 282 4.29 -9.83 -29.23
N LEU A 283 4.27 -9.54 -27.93
CA LEU A 283 4.54 -8.23 -27.38
C LEU A 283 5.99 -8.21 -26.88
N THR A 284 6.85 -7.43 -27.53
CA THR A 284 8.19 -7.14 -27.00
C THR A 284 8.07 -6.34 -25.72
N LEU A 285 8.73 -6.82 -24.66
CA LEU A 285 8.74 -6.18 -23.36
C LEU A 285 10.01 -5.32 -23.24
N ASN A 286 9.83 -4.04 -22.96
CA ASN A 286 10.92 -3.10 -22.80
C ASN A 286 11.19 -2.81 -21.32
N PRO A 287 12.45 -2.54 -20.93
CA PRO A 287 12.76 -2.08 -19.59
C PRO A 287 12.07 -0.73 -19.30
N PRO A 288 11.75 -0.42 -18.03
CA PRO A 288 11.26 0.89 -17.61
C PRO A 288 12.24 2.02 -17.95
N ASP A 289 11.72 3.26 -18.05
CA ASP A 289 12.55 4.43 -18.33
C ASP A 289 13.69 4.57 -17.32
N GLY A 290 14.91 4.75 -17.83
CA GLY A 290 16.12 4.86 -17.00
C GLY A 290 16.65 3.54 -16.42
N ALA A 291 16.05 2.39 -16.74
CA ALA A 291 16.60 1.09 -16.38
C ALA A 291 17.50 0.53 -17.48
N ASP A 292 18.69 0.05 -17.10
CA ASP A 292 19.65 -0.51 -18.05
C ASP A 292 19.23 -1.88 -18.62
N SER A 293 18.28 -2.56 -17.97
CA SER A 293 17.87 -3.91 -18.32
C SER A 293 16.53 -4.29 -17.76
N LEU A 294 15.94 -5.29 -18.42
CA LEU A 294 14.73 -5.94 -17.96
C LEU A 294 15.08 -7.02 -16.94
N TRP A 295 14.26 -7.13 -15.90
CA TRP A 295 14.48 -8.06 -14.79
C TRP A 295 13.26 -8.94 -14.57
N LEU A 296 13.50 -10.25 -14.54
CA LEU A 296 12.53 -11.24 -14.16
C LEU A 296 12.76 -11.63 -12.70
N ASP A 297 11.74 -11.43 -11.87
CA ASP A 297 11.80 -11.70 -10.45
C ASP A 297 10.99 -12.94 -10.11
N PHE A 298 11.67 -13.97 -9.61
CA PHE A 298 11.06 -15.14 -8.98
C PHE A 298 10.87 -14.84 -7.51
N ASN A 299 9.68 -14.37 -7.18
CA ASN A 299 9.23 -14.20 -5.81
C ASN A 299 8.79 -15.56 -5.24
N THR A 300 8.60 -15.64 -3.94
CA THR A 300 8.21 -16.89 -3.26
C THR A 300 6.83 -17.41 -3.70
N SER A 301 5.93 -16.52 -4.11
CA SER A 301 4.55 -16.87 -4.51
C SER A 301 4.17 -16.42 -5.93
N SER A 302 5.05 -15.73 -6.63
CA SER A 302 4.77 -15.18 -7.95
C SER A 302 6.03 -15.03 -8.78
N LEU A 303 5.84 -14.87 -10.08
CA LEU A 303 6.83 -14.38 -11.01
C LEU A 303 6.41 -12.97 -11.44
N SER A 304 7.31 -12.00 -11.36
CA SER A 304 7.01 -10.62 -11.73
C SER A 304 8.04 -10.02 -12.67
N ILE A 305 7.58 -9.09 -13.50
CA ILE A 305 8.40 -8.32 -14.42
C ILE A 305 7.83 -6.90 -14.53
N LEU A 306 8.70 -5.90 -14.40
CA LEU A 306 8.35 -4.49 -14.57
C LEU A 306 8.72 -4.07 -15.99
N VAL A 307 7.75 -3.64 -16.77
CA VAL A 307 7.92 -3.33 -18.20
C VAL A 307 7.41 -1.93 -18.50
N MET A 308 7.97 -1.32 -19.53
CA MET A 308 7.35 -0.17 -20.19
C MET A 308 6.44 -0.67 -21.31
N ILE A 309 5.20 -0.16 -21.35
CA ILE A 309 4.24 -0.45 -22.41
C ILE A 309 4.13 0.71 -23.39
N ALA A 310 3.51 0.45 -24.55
CA ALA A 310 3.26 1.47 -25.56
C ALA A 310 2.43 2.62 -24.96
N GLY A 311 2.97 3.84 -24.99
CA GLY A 311 2.40 5.01 -24.31
C GLY A 311 3.31 5.61 -23.22
N GLY A 312 4.39 4.92 -22.85
CA GLY A 312 5.33 5.40 -21.82
C GLY A 312 4.93 5.03 -20.38
N ASP A 313 3.80 4.34 -20.21
CA ASP A 313 3.38 3.86 -18.91
C ASP A 313 4.22 2.65 -18.47
N ILE A 314 4.46 2.57 -17.16
CA ILE A 314 5.13 1.44 -16.53
C ILE A 314 4.06 0.46 -16.03
N LEU A 315 4.17 -0.80 -16.43
CA LEU A 315 3.29 -1.88 -16.03
C LEU A 315 4.08 -2.95 -15.27
N SER A 316 3.62 -3.30 -14.06
CA SER A 316 4.09 -4.49 -13.37
C SER A 316 3.21 -5.67 -13.77
N ILE A 317 3.79 -6.65 -14.47
CA ILE A 317 3.13 -7.91 -14.79
C ILE A 317 3.49 -8.90 -13.69
N GLU A 318 2.49 -9.51 -13.05
CA GLU A 318 2.66 -10.46 -11.95
C GLU A 318 1.84 -11.73 -12.20
N LEU A 319 2.51 -12.88 -12.23
CA LEU A 319 1.94 -14.21 -12.37
C LEU A 319 2.04 -14.96 -11.05
N ALA A 320 0.94 -15.06 -10.32
CA ALA A 320 0.88 -15.86 -9.10
C ALA A 320 0.99 -17.35 -9.41
N PHE A 321 1.86 -18.08 -8.71
CA PHE A 321 2.07 -19.52 -8.94
C PHE A 321 0.81 -20.34 -8.68
N SER A 322 -0.07 -19.89 -7.79
CA SER A 322 -1.38 -20.51 -7.55
C SER A 322 -2.31 -20.51 -8.77
N LYS A 323 -2.05 -19.66 -9.76
CA LYS A 323 -2.80 -19.59 -11.02
C LYS A 323 -2.15 -20.40 -12.14
N VAL A 324 -0.96 -20.96 -11.93
CA VAL A 324 -0.21 -21.74 -12.93
C VAL A 324 -0.53 -23.21 -12.76
N GLN A 325 -1.14 -23.83 -13.77
CA GLN A 325 -1.45 -25.27 -13.74
C GLN A 325 -0.22 -26.13 -14.05
N ARG A 326 0.56 -25.73 -15.06
CA ARG A 326 1.79 -26.37 -15.51
C ARG A 326 2.70 -25.29 -16.11
N TRP A 327 4.01 -25.52 -16.03
CA TRP A 327 5.02 -24.70 -16.68
C TRP A 327 6.11 -25.61 -17.22
N GLN A 328 6.80 -25.15 -18.25
CA GLN A 328 7.93 -25.86 -18.84
C GLN A 328 8.97 -24.83 -19.26
N VAL A 329 10.25 -25.13 -18.99
CA VAL A 329 11.36 -24.38 -19.55
C VAL A 329 11.93 -25.13 -20.72
N GLU A 330 11.93 -24.49 -21.88
CA GLU A 330 12.56 -24.99 -23.08
C GLU A 330 13.83 -24.20 -23.34
N SER A 331 14.96 -24.92 -23.41
CA SER A 331 16.20 -24.38 -23.97
C SER A 331 16.20 -24.69 -25.46
N SER A 332 16.14 -23.66 -26.30
CA SER A 332 16.41 -23.84 -27.73
C SER A 332 17.90 -24.12 -27.94
N ALA A 333 18.24 -25.40 -28.06
CA ALA A 333 19.59 -25.86 -28.34
C ALA A 333 20.06 -25.33 -29.71
N GLY A 334 21.02 -24.41 -29.72
CA GLY A 334 21.58 -23.83 -30.94
C GLY A 334 22.56 -22.69 -30.74
N ALA A 335 22.60 -22.03 -29.58
CA ALA A 335 23.58 -20.99 -29.28
C ALA A 335 24.57 -21.48 -28.21
N PHE A 336 25.76 -21.89 -28.63
CA PHE A 336 26.94 -21.95 -27.76
C PHE A 336 27.39 -20.51 -27.44
N LEU A 337 26.67 -19.82 -26.57
CA LEU A 337 27.04 -18.55 -25.89
C LEU A 337 26.16 -18.43 -24.62
N PRO A 338 26.56 -17.69 -23.57
CA PRO A 338 26.05 -17.84 -22.19
C PRO A 338 24.61 -17.34 -21.94
N MET A 339 23.81 -17.15 -22.99
CA MET A 339 22.49 -16.54 -22.96
C MET A 339 21.50 -17.45 -23.68
N THR A 340 21.10 -18.53 -23.00
CA THR A 340 20.06 -19.44 -23.48
C THR A 340 18.70 -18.75 -23.38
N PRO A 341 17.88 -18.72 -24.45
CA PRO A 341 16.51 -18.24 -24.37
C PRO A 341 15.71 -19.14 -23.42
N ILE A 342 15.04 -18.54 -22.43
CA ILE A 342 14.09 -19.24 -21.55
C ILE A 342 12.69 -18.85 -22.00
N ARG A 343 11.92 -19.84 -22.47
CA ARG A 343 10.45 -19.72 -22.58
C ARG A 343 9.83 -20.22 -21.28
N ILE A 344 8.92 -19.44 -20.70
CA ILE A 344 8.18 -19.76 -19.46
C ILE A 344 6.71 -19.93 -19.79
#